data_AF-A0A954Y6W1-F1
#
_entry.id   AF-A0A954Y6W1-F1
#
_cell.length_a   1.000
_cell.length_b   1.000
_cell.length_c   1.000
_cell.angle_alpha   90.00
_cell.angle_beta   90.00
_cell.angle_gamma   90.00
#
_symmetry.space_group_name_H-M   'P 1'
#
loop_
_entity.id
_entity.type
_entity.pdbx_description
1 polymer ?
#
loop_
_entity_poly.entity_id
_entity_poly.type
_entity_poly.pdbx_seq_one_letter_code
_entity_poly.pdbx_strand_id
1 'polypeptide(L)'
;MILKSFRLGVAMLAAAAVPVLATAQVPVAWDGRGGANTNWITPANWEGDEIPSGSFDQTAVLSTGATTVINTDLASLTGLDSPPAGVTISDGSRLQITGAGAYRTQLAVGGVANGDAVATTGGVLELVGSQSFFEAPTLSFAGGGVYSPNITGASHGLISISGALNLGGGTLLPSFGFAASPQSWVLAEADVINGQLAIDTSLLSLGSGEVVTTSVEPGGTYGQQLVLSYNTVLTLSVDVDTHSLSLSSQSGAPITITGYSIASSNADLDPSGWSSLASQAAPGWDEVGTPSASRLEELAGPTGPSSQGGLQVTSTPRGLGAAYGADLPFLTAPTESLSFEYVTSTGELVDGVVEYTGLNAVNNLLLTVDPATGESELKNSSTTTIAIRGYTISSPGGGLKPSNGDWNSLQDQAVSGVDEANGSSNFLSELVPDVDNPLVLSPGESYSMGDLFDTTKAQDLGLEFILVGGGAVAGDFNEDGIVDAADYTVWRDGLGATYAASDYQVWRGHYGETGGGAGSTFPTGVVRYASLPSLSPSAAPAPEPGAVMLACAAILAAAAARRT
;
A
#
# COMPACT_ATOMS: atom_id res chain seq x y z
N MET A 1 -17.92 -83.51 0.23
CA MET A 1 -18.37 -82.14 -0.12
C MET A 1 -19.89 -82.18 -0.19
N ILE A 2 -20.71 -81.49 0.61
CA ILE A 2 -20.54 -80.26 1.40
C ILE A 2 -21.37 -80.36 2.70
N LEU A 3 -20.79 -79.82 3.78
CA LEU A 3 -21.27 -79.72 5.16
C LEU A 3 -22.61 -78.99 5.31
N LYS A 4 -23.47 -79.45 6.24
CA LYS A 4 -24.50 -78.60 6.87
C LYS A 4 -24.08 -78.26 8.29
N SER A 5 -23.76 -77.00 8.49
CA SER A 5 -23.36 -76.40 9.78
C SER A 5 -24.57 -75.80 10.48
N PHE A 6 -24.69 -76.08 11.79
CA PHE A 6 -25.55 -75.36 12.73
C PHE A 6 -25.11 -73.90 12.85
N ARG A 7 -26.05 -72.95 12.88
CA ARG A 7 -25.80 -71.58 13.35
C ARG A 7 -26.78 -71.21 14.46
N LEU A 8 -26.18 -70.78 15.57
CA LEU A 8 -26.73 -70.21 16.78
C LEU A 8 -27.28 -68.81 16.47
N GLY A 9 -28.54 -68.53 16.80
CA GLY A 9 -29.14 -67.20 16.64
C GLY A 9 -28.79 -66.29 17.81
N VAL A 10 -28.04 -65.21 17.55
CA VAL A 10 -27.86 -64.08 18.46
C VAL A 10 -28.87 -63.01 18.07
N ALA A 11 -29.72 -62.60 19.01
CA ALA A 11 -30.66 -61.50 18.82
C ALA A 11 -29.90 -60.15 18.88
N MET A 12 -29.95 -59.39 17.78
CA MET A 12 -29.44 -58.03 17.71
C MET A 12 -30.55 -57.08 18.17
N LEU A 13 -30.34 -56.39 19.29
CA LEU A 13 -31.21 -55.33 19.79
C LEU A 13 -30.85 -54.03 19.03
N ALA A 14 -31.71 -53.60 18.10
CA ALA A 14 -31.55 -52.33 17.41
C ALA A 14 -31.92 -51.18 18.36
N ALA A 15 -30.95 -50.36 18.75
CA ALA A 15 -31.20 -49.09 19.41
C ALA A 15 -31.80 -48.11 18.39
N ALA A 16 -33.06 -47.72 18.58
CA ALA A 16 -33.68 -46.66 17.80
C ALA A 16 -33.00 -45.33 18.13
N ALA A 17 -32.31 -44.73 17.17
CA ALA A 17 -31.83 -43.36 17.27
C ALA A 17 -33.06 -42.44 17.24
N VAL A 18 -33.30 -41.73 18.33
CA VAL A 18 -34.31 -40.65 18.37
C VAL A 18 -33.71 -39.48 17.60
N PRO A 19 -34.33 -38.98 16.53
CA PRO A 19 -33.86 -37.78 15.86
C PRO A 19 -34.01 -36.59 16.82
N VAL A 20 -32.89 -35.96 17.16
CA VAL A 20 -32.89 -34.66 17.84
C VAL A 20 -33.31 -33.63 16.80
N LEU A 21 -34.47 -33.02 16.99
CA LEU A 21 -34.93 -31.89 16.18
C LEU A 21 -34.02 -30.70 16.48
N ALA A 22 -33.34 -30.17 15.46
CA ALA A 22 -32.70 -28.87 15.55
C ALA A 22 -33.79 -27.80 15.81
N THR A 23 -33.66 -27.07 16.91
CA THR A 23 -34.48 -25.89 17.21
C THR A 23 -34.15 -24.81 16.18
N ALA A 24 -35.17 -24.16 15.62
CA ALA A 24 -34.97 -23.11 14.63
C ALA A 24 -34.46 -21.84 15.33
N GLN A 25 -33.32 -21.31 14.88
CA GLN A 25 -32.76 -20.05 15.38
C GLN A 25 -33.72 -18.88 15.11
N VAL A 26 -33.85 -17.97 16.08
CA VAL A 26 -34.71 -16.78 15.97
C VAL A 26 -33.83 -15.55 15.73
N PRO A 27 -33.82 -14.95 14.53
CA PRO A 27 -33.02 -13.76 14.29
C PRO A 27 -33.62 -12.56 15.05
N VAL A 28 -32.76 -11.75 15.67
CA VAL A 28 -33.12 -10.47 16.29
C VAL A 28 -32.26 -9.39 15.63
N ALA A 29 -32.90 -8.52 14.85
CA ALA A 29 -32.21 -7.52 14.06
C ALA A 29 -31.78 -6.31 14.91
N TRP A 30 -30.62 -5.77 14.60
CA TRP A 30 -30.18 -4.48 15.11
C TRP A 30 -30.80 -3.35 14.31
N ASP A 31 -31.58 -2.52 14.97
CA ASP A 31 -32.27 -1.38 14.37
C ASP A 31 -31.48 -0.06 14.49
N GLY A 32 -30.54 0.03 15.44
CA GLY A 32 -29.67 1.20 15.60
C GLY A 32 -30.40 2.53 15.90
N ARG A 33 -31.65 2.47 16.40
CA ARG A 33 -32.53 3.65 16.57
C ARG A 33 -31.98 4.73 17.51
N GLY A 34 -30.96 4.44 18.31
CA GLY A 34 -30.29 5.38 19.20
C GLY A 34 -29.24 6.31 18.54
N GLY A 35 -28.96 6.17 17.25
CA GLY A 35 -27.92 6.93 16.52
C GLY A 35 -26.68 6.09 16.20
N ALA A 36 -25.64 6.72 15.63
CA ALA A 36 -24.37 6.03 15.38
C ALA A 36 -23.65 5.68 16.70
N ASN A 37 -23.10 4.46 16.80
CA ASN A 37 -22.29 3.95 17.93
C ASN A 37 -23.07 3.68 19.23
N THR A 38 -24.09 2.83 19.17
CA THR A 38 -24.91 2.52 20.34
C THR A 38 -24.51 1.19 21.01
N ASN A 39 -24.59 1.15 22.35
CA ASN A 39 -24.15 0.01 23.15
C ASN A 39 -25.09 -1.19 22.97
N TRP A 40 -24.53 -2.39 22.80
CA TRP A 40 -25.23 -3.68 22.64
C TRP A 40 -26.34 -3.87 23.67
N ILE A 41 -26.09 -3.48 24.92
CA ILE A 41 -26.99 -3.72 26.07
C ILE A 41 -28.18 -2.77 26.15
N THR A 42 -28.43 -1.95 25.11
CA THR A 42 -29.55 -1.00 25.10
C THR A 42 -30.72 -1.62 24.34
N PRO A 43 -31.82 -2.01 25.01
CA PRO A 43 -32.91 -2.75 24.36
C PRO A 43 -33.52 -2.02 23.16
N ALA A 44 -33.67 -0.69 23.24
CA ALA A 44 -34.24 0.14 22.17
C ALA A 44 -33.45 0.14 20.84
N ASN A 45 -32.27 -0.47 20.80
CA ASN A 45 -31.49 -0.64 19.56
C ASN A 45 -31.80 -1.94 18.82
N TRP A 46 -32.58 -2.83 19.42
CA TRP A 46 -32.94 -4.12 18.84
C TRP A 46 -34.40 -4.13 18.42
N GLU A 47 -34.69 -4.89 17.36
CA GLU A 47 -36.05 -5.14 16.93
C GLU A 47 -36.87 -5.73 18.09
N GLY A 48 -38.04 -5.13 18.36
CA GLY A 48 -38.91 -5.56 19.46
C GLY A 48 -38.49 -5.07 20.86
N ASP A 49 -37.51 -4.16 20.95
CA ASP A 49 -36.97 -3.65 22.21
C ASP A 49 -36.43 -4.78 23.13
N GLU A 50 -35.90 -5.85 22.54
CA GLU A 50 -35.41 -7.05 23.24
C GLU A 50 -33.95 -7.34 22.87
N ILE A 51 -33.08 -7.45 23.87
CA ILE A 51 -31.67 -7.80 23.65
C ILE A 51 -31.60 -9.29 23.28
N PRO A 52 -30.89 -9.68 22.19
CA PRO A 52 -30.71 -11.08 21.83
C PRO A 52 -30.10 -11.87 22.98
N SER A 53 -30.72 -13.01 23.29
CA SER A 53 -30.35 -13.91 24.38
C SER A 53 -30.24 -15.35 23.87
N GLY A 54 -29.69 -16.26 24.66
CA GLY A 54 -29.66 -17.67 24.27
C GLY A 54 -31.02 -18.37 24.45
N SER A 55 -32.01 -17.69 25.03
CA SER A 55 -33.40 -18.18 25.03
C SER A 55 -33.89 -18.29 23.59
N PHE A 56 -34.53 -19.42 23.27
CA PHE A 56 -35.05 -19.71 21.92
C PHE A 56 -34.00 -19.69 20.80
N ASP A 57 -32.72 -19.87 21.13
CA ASP A 57 -31.61 -19.86 20.17
C ASP A 57 -31.58 -18.57 19.32
N GLN A 58 -31.73 -17.39 19.96
CA GLN A 58 -31.73 -16.14 19.20
C GLN A 58 -30.34 -15.81 18.64
N THR A 59 -30.31 -15.38 17.38
CA THR A 59 -29.11 -14.92 16.67
C THR A 59 -29.18 -13.41 16.47
N ALA A 60 -28.15 -12.69 16.90
CA ALA A 60 -28.04 -11.26 16.64
C ALA A 60 -27.71 -10.99 15.16
N VAL A 61 -28.41 -10.06 14.51
CA VAL A 61 -28.17 -9.69 13.10
C VAL A 61 -27.83 -8.21 12.99
N LEU A 62 -26.62 -7.89 12.55
CA LEU A 62 -26.13 -6.53 12.31
C LEU A 62 -25.99 -6.29 10.80
N SER A 63 -26.88 -5.50 10.20
CA SER A 63 -26.94 -5.30 8.73
C SER A 63 -27.27 -3.86 8.31
N THR A 64 -26.98 -2.89 9.17
CA THR A 64 -27.36 -1.49 8.99
C THR A 64 -26.22 -0.59 8.52
N GLY A 65 -24.99 -1.11 8.45
CA GLY A 65 -23.77 -0.31 8.25
C GLY A 65 -23.33 0.46 9.50
N ALA A 66 -24.00 0.27 10.64
CA ALA A 66 -23.70 0.94 11.90
C ALA A 66 -22.63 0.19 12.72
N THR A 67 -22.05 0.91 13.69
CA THR A 67 -21.17 0.31 14.71
C THR A 67 -21.96 -0.01 15.98
N THR A 68 -21.89 -1.26 16.41
CA THR A 68 -22.40 -1.76 17.68
C THR A 68 -21.24 -2.00 18.64
N VAL A 69 -21.33 -1.47 19.86
CA VAL A 69 -20.23 -1.56 20.85
C VAL A 69 -20.58 -2.51 22.00
N ILE A 70 -19.66 -3.41 22.34
CA ILE A 70 -19.67 -4.23 23.56
C ILE A 70 -18.51 -3.79 24.45
N ASN A 71 -18.80 -3.21 25.61
CA ASN A 71 -17.79 -2.75 26.57
C ASN A 71 -17.88 -3.41 27.94
N THR A 72 -18.74 -4.42 28.07
CA THR A 72 -18.96 -5.22 29.28
C THR A 72 -19.02 -6.70 28.89
N ASP A 73 -18.62 -7.60 29.77
CA ASP A 73 -18.77 -9.05 29.55
C ASP A 73 -20.26 -9.41 29.52
N LEU A 74 -20.77 -9.85 28.36
CA LEU A 74 -22.17 -10.21 28.19
C LEU A 74 -22.58 -11.40 29.08
N ALA A 75 -21.66 -12.30 29.43
CA ALA A 75 -21.94 -13.43 30.31
C ALA A 75 -22.13 -13.00 31.78
N SER A 76 -21.67 -11.80 32.14
CA SER A 76 -21.80 -11.25 33.49
C SER A 76 -23.09 -10.45 33.72
N LEU A 77 -23.88 -10.21 32.67
CA LEU A 77 -25.08 -9.39 32.73
C LEU A 77 -26.22 -10.15 33.40
N THR A 78 -26.62 -9.69 34.59
CA THR A 78 -27.77 -10.24 35.32
C THR A 78 -29.08 -9.90 34.60
N GLY A 79 -29.90 -10.91 34.27
CA GLY A 79 -31.22 -10.73 33.66
C GLY A 79 -31.30 -11.12 32.18
N LEU A 80 -30.18 -11.47 31.55
CA LEU A 80 -30.18 -12.28 30.33
C LEU A 80 -30.25 -13.75 30.77
N ASP A 81 -31.23 -14.51 30.26
CA ASP A 81 -31.37 -15.94 30.56
C ASP A 81 -30.11 -16.73 30.11
N SER A 82 -29.41 -16.23 29.07
CA SER A 82 -28.08 -16.63 28.62
C SER A 82 -27.59 -15.67 27.52
N PRO A 83 -26.28 -15.63 27.20
CA PRO A 83 -25.79 -14.87 26.05
C PRO A 83 -26.35 -15.42 24.71
N PRO A 84 -26.43 -14.60 23.66
CA PRO A 84 -27.00 -14.96 22.36
C PRO A 84 -26.39 -16.24 21.75
N ALA A 85 -27.21 -16.95 20.97
CA ALA A 85 -26.83 -18.20 20.33
C ALA A 85 -25.94 -18.01 19.10
N GLY A 86 -25.76 -16.79 18.59
CA GLY A 86 -24.91 -16.51 17.43
C GLY A 86 -24.94 -15.04 17.04
N VAL A 87 -24.09 -14.66 16.09
CA VAL A 87 -24.06 -13.30 15.53
C VAL A 87 -23.77 -13.32 14.04
N THR A 88 -24.51 -12.53 13.28
CA THR A 88 -24.22 -12.21 11.87
C THR A 88 -23.88 -10.73 11.75
N ILE A 89 -22.76 -10.42 11.11
CA ILE A 89 -22.29 -9.06 10.83
C ILE A 89 -22.20 -8.89 9.31
N SER A 90 -23.00 -7.99 8.75
CA SER A 90 -23.08 -7.77 7.30
C SER A 90 -23.22 -6.30 6.93
N ASP A 91 -23.16 -6.03 5.63
CA ASP A 91 -23.51 -4.75 5.01
C ASP A 91 -22.70 -3.57 5.59
N GLY A 92 -21.40 -3.78 5.79
CA GLY A 92 -20.48 -2.78 6.37
C GLY A 92 -20.70 -2.51 7.87
N SER A 93 -21.59 -3.26 8.54
CA SER A 93 -21.81 -3.13 9.98
C SER A 93 -20.57 -3.54 10.76
N ARG A 94 -20.38 -2.98 11.95
CA ARG A 94 -19.22 -3.25 12.79
C ARG A 94 -19.65 -3.70 14.18
N LEU A 95 -19.15 -4.85 14.62
CA LEU A 95 -19.20 -5.29 16.01
C LEU A 95 -17.86 -4.96 16.67
N GLN A 96 -17.84 -3.94 17.52
CA GLN A 96 -16.65 -3.51 18.24
C GLN A 96 -16.71 -3.97 19.69
N ILE A 97 -15.75 -4.78 20.12
CA ILE A 97 -15.58 -5.20 21.51
C ILE A 97 -14.43 -4.44 22.11
N THR A 98 -14.68 -3.69 23.18
CA THR A 98 -13.70 -2.74 23.75
C THR A 98 -13.54 -2.91 25.26
N GLY A 99 -12.38 -2.54 25.78
CA GLY A 99 -12.10 -2.59 27.21
C GLY A 99 -12.19 -4.02 27.75
N ALA A 100 -12.97 -4.22 28.82
CA ALA A 100 -13.26 -5.54 29.38
C ALA A 100 -14.52 -6.19 28.76
N GLY A 101 -14.95 -5.73 27.59
CA GLY A 101 -16.07 -6.30 26.85
C GLY A 101 -15.77 -7.74 26.41
N ALA A 102 -16.77 -8.61 26.51
CA ALA A 102 -16.66 -9.97 25.99
C ALA A 102 -17.96 -10.43 25.36
N TYR A 103 -17.85 -11.05 24.18
CA TYR A 103 -18.94 -11.77 23.52
C TYR A 103 -18.65 -13.26 23.61
N ARG A 104 -19.53 -14.02 24.25
CA ARG A 104 -19.41 -15.48 24.39
C ARG A 104 -20.74 -16.08 24.00
N THR A 105 -20.81 -16.87 22.94
CA THR A 105 -22.07 -17.60 22.65
C THR A 105 -22.28 -18.72 23.68
N GLN A 106 -23.52 -19.16 23.83
CA GLN A 106 -23.83 -20.23 24.77
C GLN A 106 -23.12 -21.54 24.38
N LEU A 107 -22.32 -22.09 25.29
CA LEU A 107 -21.68 -23.39 25.12
C LEU A 107 -22.77 -24.48 25.03
N ALA A 108 -22.75 -25.26 23.94
CA ALA A 108 -23.73 -26.28 23.59
C ALA A 108 -24.26 -27.09 24.80
N VAL A 109 -25.53 -26.89 25.17
CA VAL A 109 -26.21 -27.78 26.13
C VAL A 109 -26.81 -28.95 25.37
N GLY A 110 -26.26 -30.16 25.54
CA GLY A 110 -26.82 -31.38 24.94
C GLY A 110 -26.24 -31.79 23.57
N GLY A 111 -25.10 -31.20 23.15
CA GLY A 111 -24.35 -31.66 21.96
C GLY A 111 -24.83 -31.12 20.61
N VAL A 112 -25.72 -30.12 20.61
CA VAL A 112 -26.04 -29.32 19.41
C VAL A 112 -25.25 -28.02 19.49
N ALA A 113 -24.32 -27.80 18.55
CA ALA A 113 -23.62 -26.53 18.43
C ALA A 113 -24.61 -25.48 17.86
N ASN A 114 -25.28 -24.74 18.75
CA ASN A 114 -25.89 -23.46 18.43
C ASN A 114 -24.87 -22.40 18.85
N GLY A 115 -24.32 -21.65 17.90
CA GLY A 115 -23.16 -20.81 18.21
C GLY A 115 -22.51 -20.07 17.05
N ASP A 116 -22.99 -20.23 15.82
CA ASP A 116 -22.27 -19.77 14.63
C ASP A 116 -22.16 -18.25 14.60
N ALA A 117 -20.94 -17.78 14.42
CA ALA A 117 -20.64 -16.39 14.13
C ALA A 117 -20.23 -16.23 12.66
N VAL A 118 -20.77 -15.23 11.98
CA VAL A 118 -20.44 -14.96 10.58
C VAL A 118 -20.23 -13.47 10.37
N ALA A 119 -19.09 -13.10 9.79
CA ALA A 119 -18.81 -11.77 9.27
C ALA A 119 -18.78 -11.84 7.73
N THR A 120 -19.60 -11.05 7.07
CA THR A 120 -19.76 -11.08 5.61
C THR A 120 -20.04 -9.71 5.02
N THR A 121 -19.91 -9.54 3.69
CA THR A 121 -20.32 -8.33 2.97
C THR A 121 -19.78 -7.04 3.62
N GLY A 122 -18.49 -7.00 3.92
CA GLY A 122 -17.84 -5.86 4.60
C GLY A 122 -18.10 -5.78 6.11
N GLY A 123 -18.82 -6.72 6.70
CA GLY A 123 -19.06 -6.79 8.13
C GLY A 123 -17.76 -6.93 8.92
N VAL A 124 -17.57 -6.09 9.93
CA VAL A 124 -16.32 -5.95 10.68
C VAL A 124 -16.47 -6.50 12.09
N LEU A 125 -15.62 -7.45 12.48
CA LEU A 125 -15.37 -7.78 13.89
C LEU A 125 -14.11 -7.03 14.34
N GLU A 126 -14.25 -6.15 15.32
CA GLU A 126 -13.14 -5.35 15.85
C GLU A 126 -12.94 -5.64 17.34
N LEU A 127 -11.70 -5.98 17.72
CA LEU A 127 -11.29 -6.19 19.12
C LEU A 127 -10.33 -5.08 19.54
N VAL A 128 -10.71 -4.31 20.56
CA VAL A 128 -9.98 -3.13 21.04
C VAL A 128 -9.55 -3.29 22.50
N GLY A 129 -8.25 -3.39 22.70
CA GLY A 129 -7.62 -3.47 24.02
C GLY A 129 -7.33 -4.90 24.47
N SER A 130 -6.51 -5.04 25.51
CA SER A 130 -5.95 -6.33 25.94
C SER A 130 -6.91 -7.27 26.66
N GLN A 131 -8.12 -6.83 26.97
CA GLN A 131 -9.14 -7.59 27.70
C GLN A 131 -10.37 -7.90 26.85
N SER A 132 -10.44 -7.38 25.61
CA SER A 132 -11.56 -7.66 24.72
C SER A 132 -11.50 -9.11 24.27
N PHE A 133 -12.63 -9.81 24.29
CA PHE A 133 -12.64 -11.25 24.05
C PHE A 133 -13.86 -11.68 23.22
N PHE A 134 -13.64 -12.58 22.25
CA PHE A 134 -14.69 -13.17 21.44
C PHE A 134 -14.61 -14.70 21.50
N GLU A 135 -15.72 -15.35 21.81
CA GLU A 135 -15.81 -16.81 21.88
C GLU A 135 -17.08 -17.34 21.22
N ALA A 136 -16.89 -18.37 20.41
CA ALA A 136 -17.97 -19.09 19.72
C ALA A 136 -17.55 -20.53 19.35
N PRO A 137 -18.50 -21.46 19.15
CA PRO A 137 -18.22 -22.78 18.58
C PRO A 137 -17.66 -22.73 17.17
N THR A 138 -18.14 -21.80 16.33
CA THR A 138 -17.61 -21.57 14.98
C THR A 138 -17.58 -20.08 14.67
N LEU A 139 -16.65 -19.68 13.81
CA LEU A 139 -16.61 -18.33 13.24
C LEU A 139 -16.22 -18.41 11.76
N SER A 140 -16.89 -17.66 10.90
CA SER A 140 -16.55 -17.56 9.48
C SER A 140 -16.43 -16.10 9.01
N PHE A 141 -15.32 -15.77 8.37
CA PHE A 141 -15.16 -14.56 7.56
C PHE A 141 -15.36 -14.93 6.09
N ALA A 142 -16.57 -14.71 5.57
CA ALA A 142 -16.96 -15.13 4.23
C ALA A 142 -17.49 -13.95 3.42
N GLY A 143 -17.22 -13.88 2.11
CA GLY A 143 -17.80 -12.83 1.25
C GLY A 143 -17.39 -11.40 1.63
N GLY A 144 -16.13 -11.17 2.02
CA GLY A 144 -15.58 -9.85 2.34
C GLY A 144 -15.74 -9.42 3.80
N GLY A 145 -15.95 -10.36 4.73
CA GLY A 145 -15.92 -10.04 6.17
C GLY A 145 -14.53 -9.59 6.62
N VAL A 146 -14.46 -8.67 7.59
CA VAL A 146 -13.21 -8.06 8.06
C VAL A 146 -12.97 -8.42 9.52
N TYR A 147 -11.78 -8.90 9.84
CA TYR A 147 -11.26 -8.92 11.20
C TYR A 147 -10.33 -7.73 11.41
N SER A 148 -10.64 -6.84 12.35
CA SER A 148 -9.79 -5.69 12.67
C SER A 148 -9.29 -5.74 14.12
N PRO A 149 -8.16 -6.42 14.39
CA PRO A 149 -7.56 -6.39 15.72
C PRO A 149 -6.84 -5.05 15.94
N ASN A 150 -7.13 -4.40 17.07
CA ASN A 150 -6.36 -3.25 17.56
C ASN A 150 -5.35 -3.71 18.61
N ILE A 151 -4.10 -3.84 18.16
CA ILE A 151 -3.00 -4.38 18.96
C ILE A 151 -2.28 -3.20 19.62
N THR A 152 -2.44 -3.06 20.94
CA THR A 152 -1.86 -1.95 21.71
C THR A 152 -0.67 -2.37 22.59
N GLY A 153 -0.28 -3.64 22.56
CA GLY A 153 0.88 -4.18 23.24
C GLY A 153 1.03 -5.69 23.02
N ALA A 154 1.83 -6.35 23.85
CA ALA A 154 2.01 -7.81 23.80
C ALA A 154 0.70 -8.57 24.06
N SER A 155 -0.13 -8.06 24.96
CA SER A 155 -1.50 -8.53 25.17
C SER A 155 -2.48 -7.67 24.36
N HIS A 156 -3.39 -8.32 23.67
CA HIS A 156 -4.41 -7.73 22.81
C HIS A 156 -5.67 -8.62 22.88
N GLY A 157 -6.75 -8.20 22.23
CA GLY A 157 -7.98 -8.99 22.21
C GLY A 157 -7.81 -10.32 21.48
N LEU A 158 -8.48 -11.35 21.96
CA LEU A 158 -8.37 -12.71 21.44
C LEU A 158 -9.71 -13.22 20.92
N ILE A 159 -9.68 -13.86 19.75
CA ILE A 159 -10.75 -14.73 19.26
C ILE A 159 -10.45 -16.17 19.70
N SER A 160 -11.39 -16.81 20.38
CA SER A 160 -11.22 -18.18 20.89
C SER A 160 -12.38 -19.06 20.42
N ILE A 161 -12.09 -20.00 19.51
CA ILE A 161 -13.12 -20.80 18.82
C ILE A 161 -13.01 -22.26 19.22
N SER A 162 -14.04 -22.83 19.83
CA SER A 162 -13.96 -24.22 20.30
C SER A 162 -14.04 -25.27 19.17
N GLY A 163 -14.37 -24.85 17.95
CA GLY A 163 -14.49 -25.67 16.76
C GLY A 163 -13.78 -25.05 15.56
N ALA A 164 -14.50 -24.85 14.44
CA ALA A 164 -13.91 -24.39 13.19
C ALA A 164 -13.90 -22.85 13.05
N LEU A 165 -12.71 -22.30 12.77
CA LEU A 165 -12.51 -20.93 12.30
C LEU A 165 -12.25 -20.93 10.79
N ASN A 166 -13.18 -20.39 10.01
CA ASN A 166 -13.12 -20.38 8.55
C ASN A 166 -12.78 -18.97 8.03
N LEU A 167 -11.61 -18.81 7.42
CA LEU A 167 -11.04 -17.53 6.97
C LEU A 167 -11.24 -17.27 5.47
N GLY A 168 -11.70 -18.27 4.72
CA GLY A 168 -11.79 -18.26 3.26
C GLY A 168 -12.74 -17.22 2.69
N GLY A 169 -12.21 -16.03 2.39
CA GLY A 169 -12.95 -14.90 1.84
C GLY A 169 -13.04 -13.69 2.77
N GLY A 170 -12.26 -13.65 3.85
CA GLY A 170 -12.14 -12.51 4.75
C GLY A 170 -10.85 -11.69 4.58
N THR A 171 -10.85 -10.50 5.18
CA THR A 171 -9.71 -9.59 5.24
C THR A 171 -9.29 -9.37 6.69
N LEU A 172 -7.98 -9.36 6.94
CA LEU A 172 -7.38 -8.92 8.19
C LEU A 172 -6.96 -7.46 8.05
N LEU A 173 -7.47 -6.58 8.89
CA LEU A 173 -7.16 -5.15 8.93
C LEU A 173 -6.55 -4.79 10.30
N PRO A 174 -5.28 -5.17 10.55
CA PRO A 174 -4.64 -4.97 11.84
C PRO A 174 -4.25 -3.49 12.03
N SER A 175 -4.23 -3.03 13.27
CA SER A 175 -3.69 -1.72 13.65
C SER A 175 -2.79 -1.83 14.86
N PHE A 176 -1.70 -1.06 14.88
CA PHE A 176 -0.80 -0.97 16.03
C PHE A 176 -0.98 0.35 16.76
N GLY A 177 -1.25 0.29 18.06
CA GLY A 177 -1.28 1.47 18.94
C GLY A 177 0.12 1.95 19.37
N PHE A 178 1.18 1.43 18.74
CA PHE A 178 2.58 1.68 19.05
C PHE A 178 3.43 1.47 17.78
N ALA A 179 4.66 1.98 17.78
CA ALA A 179 5.64 1.62 16.76
C ALA A 179 6.06 0.16 16.97
N ALA A 180 5.59 -0.73 16.09
CA ALA A 180 5.89 -2.15 16.17
C ALA A 180 7.37 -2.41 15.88
N SER A 181 7.93 -3.42 16.57
CA SER A 181 9.21 -4.04 16.26
C SER A 181 9.00 -5.53 15.99
N PRO A 182 9.95 -6.25 15.37
CA PRO A 182 9.82 -7.67 15.08
C PRO A 182 9.31 -8.50 16.27
N GLN A 183 8.10 -9.03 16.13
CA GLN A 183 7.40 -9.83 17.13
C GLN A 183 6.14 -10.46 16.52
N SER A 184 5.49 -11.35 17.25
CA SER A 184 4.26 -12.00 16.83
C SER A 184 3.16 -11.94 17.88
N TRP A 185 1.91 -12.04 17.41
CA TRP A 185 0.69 -11.97 18.21
C TRP A 185 -0.27 -13.07 17.80
N VAL A 186 -0.76 -13.83 18.78
CA VAL A 186 -1.83 -14.81 18.57
C VAL A 186 -3.16 -14.07 18.46
N LEU A 187 -3.66 -13.91 17.24
CA LEU A 187 -4.92 -13.20 16.99
C LEU A 187 -6.16 -14.06 17.28
N ALA A 188 -6.03 -15.37 17.07
CA ALA A 188 -7.10 -16.32 17.32
C ALA A 188 -6.56 -17.71 17.70
N GLU A 189 -7.37 -18.50 18.39
CA GLU A 189 -7.15 -19.93 18.59
C GLU A 189 -8.39 -20.74 18.20
N ALA A 190 -8.19 -21.94 17.63
CA ALA A 190 -9.28 -22.82 17.22
C ALA A 190 -8.90 -24.32 17.24
N ASP A 191 -9.91 -25.20 17.17
CA ASP A 191 -9.69 -26.64 16.94
C ASP A 191 -9.18 -26.89 15.52
N VAL A 192 -9.79 -26.17 14.56
CA VAL A 192 -9.33 -26.14 13.17
C VAL A 192 -9.44 -24.75 12.57
N ILE A 193 -8.37 -24.29 11.91
CA ILE A 193 -8.34 -23.05 11.15
C ILE A 193 -8.27 -23.39 9.66
N ASN A 194 -9.29 -22.97 8.90
CA ASN A 194 -9.41 -23.26 7.47
C ASN A 194 -9.25 -21.97 6.64
N GLY A 195 -8.33 -21.99 5.67
CA GLY A 195 -8.08 -20.88 4.76
C GLY A 195 -7.14 -19.81 5.35
N GLN A 196 -7.09 -18.65 4.70
CA GLN A 196 -6.24 -17.51 5.06
C GLN A 196 -7.05 -16.21 4.91
N LEU A 197 -6.70 -15.19 5.69
CA LEU A 197 -7.20 -13.84 5.50
C LEU A 197 -6.29 -13.08 4.53
N ALA A 198 -6.86 -12.28 3.63
CA ALA A 198 -6.09 -11.27 2.90
C ALA A 198 -5.68 -10.18 3.90
N ILE A 199 -4.41 -9.79 3.94
CA ILE A 199 -3.94 -8.75 4.88
C ILE A 199 -4.05 -7.39 4.20
N ASP A 200 -4.82 -6.50 4.81
CA ASP A 200 -4.90 -5.08 4.45
C ASP A 200 -4.03 -4.29 5.42
N THR A 201 -2.95 -3.72 4.92
CA THR A 201 -1.96 -2.97 5.71
C THR A 201 -2.25 -1.47 5.76
N SER A 202 -3.40 -0.99 5.26
CA SER A 202 -3.74 0.43 5.15
C SER A 202 -3.77 1.20 6.48
N LEU A 203 -3.90 0.49 7.62
CA LEU A 203 -3.83 1.08 8.96
C LEU A 203 -2.45 0.94 9.62
N LEU A 204 -1.46 0.40 8.92
CA LEU A 204 -0.10 0.22 9.40
C LEU A 204 0.82 1.24 8.74
N SER A 205 1.76 1.78 9.51
CA SER A 205 2.88 2.56 8.99
C SER A 205 4.10 1.65 8.86
N LEU A 206 4.16 0.87 7.78
CA LEU A 206 5.30 0.01 7.47
C LEU A 206 6.38 0.81 6.74
N GLY A 207 7.60 0.78 7.25
CA GLY A 207 8.79 1.24 6.55
C GLY A 207 9.28 0.23 5.51
N SER A 208 10.30 0.61 4.75
CA SER A 208 10.89 -0.27 3.72
C SER A 208 11.45 -1.55 4.36
N GLY A 209 11.09 -2.69 3.79
CA GLY A 209 11.47 -4.01 4.30
C GLY A 209 10.74 -4.43 5.58
N GLU A 210 9.71 -3.72 6.03
CA GLU A 210 8.83 -4.16 7.12
C GLU A 210 7.59 -4.81 6.54
N VAL A 211 7.26 -6.01 7.01
CA VAL A 211 6.13 -6.78 6.51
C VAL A 211 5.33 -7.38 7.65
N VAL A 212 4.04 -7.58 7.42
CA VAL A 212 3.19 -8.38 8.30
C VAL A 212 2.71 -9.63 7.56
N THR A 213 2.83 -10.77 8.21
CA THR A 213 2.40 -12.06 7.66
C THR A 213 1.52 -12.79 8.66
N THR A 214 0.70 -13.72 8.17
CA THR A 214 -0.08 -14.60 9.03
C THR A 214 0.32 -16.05 8.82
N SER A 215 0.48 -16.79 9.92
CA SER A 215 0.70 -18.23 9.94
C SER A 215 -0.36 -18.93 10.79
N VAL A 216 -0.56 -20.22 10.51
CA VAL A 216 -1.31 -21.11 11.40
C VAL A 216 -0.31 -22.04 12.08
N GLU A 217 -0.26 -21.98 13.40
CA GLU A 217 0.73 -22.69 14.22
C GLU A 217 0.03 -23.63 15.21
N PRO A 218 0.63 -24.79 15.55
CA PRO A 218 0.12 -25.63 16.64
C PRO A 218 0.25 -24.92 17.99
N GLY A 219 -0.84 -24.82 18.75
CA GLY A 219 -0.82 -24.13 20.05
C GLY A 219 -2.20 -23.79 20.61
N GLY A 220 -2.21 -23.03 21.70
CA GLY A 220 -3.45 -22.56 22.34
C GLY A 220 -4.25 -23.65 23.05
N THR A 221 -5.44 -23.27 23.51
CA THR A 221 -6.37 -24.15 24.24
C THR A 221 -6.96 -25.23 23.34
N TYR A 222 -7.23 -24.89 22.08
CA TYR A 222 -7.94 -25.75 21.13
C TYR A 222 -7.05 -26.44 20.10
N GLY A 223 -5.75 -26.11 20.04
CA GLY A 223 -4.75 -26.86 19.29
C GLY A 223 -4.16 -26.15 18.08
N GLN A 224 -4.82 -25.13 17.53
CA GLN A 224 -4.30 -24.27 16.48
C GLN A 224 -4.40 -22.79 16.85
N GLN A 225 -3.44 -21.99 16.39
CA GLN A 225 -3.38 -20.54 16.58
C GLN A 225 -3.20 -19.84 15.23
N LEU A 226 -3.98 -18.77 14.99
CA LEU A 226 -3.71 -17.80 13.94
C LEU A 226 -2.75 -16.75 14.51
N VAL A 227 -1.54 -16.70 13.97
CA VAL A 227 -0.48 -15.81 14.43
C VAL A 227 -0.26 -14.73 13.38
N LEU A 228 -0.27 -13.47 13.81
CA LEU A 228 0.21 -12.32 13.04
C LEU A 228 1.64 -12.04 13.44
N SER A 229 2.55 -11.99 12.47
CA SER A 229 3.96 -11.71 12.69
C SER A 229 4.34 -10.42 11.99
N TYR A 230 4.95 -9.50 12.73
CA TYR A 230 5.66 -8.34 12.18
C TYR A 230 7.12 -8.72 12.00
N ASN A 231 7.61 -8.64 10.77
CA ASN A 231 8.96 -9.09 10.41
C ASN A 231 9.69 -8.01 9.63
N THR A 232 11.02 -8.08 9.68
CA THR A 232 11.91 -7.33 8.80
C THR A 232 12.49 -8.28 7.77
N VAL A 233 12.35 -7.95 6.49
CA VAL A 233 12.88 -8.70 5.35
C VAL A 233 13.87 -7.85 4.57
N LEU A 234 14.63 -8.48 3.66
CA LEU A 234 15.49 -7.74 2.76
C LEU A 234 14.69 -6.96 1.72
N THR A 235 15.20 -5.78 1.37
CA THR A 235 14.72 -4.95 0.27
C THR A 235 15.67 -5.07 -0.92
N LEU A 236 15.11 -5.35 -2.09
CA LEU A 236 15.73 -5.10 -3.38
C LEU A 236 15.34 -3.68 -3.83
N SER A 237 16.27 -2.75 -3.71
CA SER A 237 16.08 -1.39 -4.22
C SER A 237 16.45 -1.35 -5.70
N VAL A 238 15.53 -0.83 -6.51
CA VAL A 238 15.65 -0.64 -7.96
C VAL A 238 15.71 0.87 -8.20
N ASP A 239 16.90 1.40 -8.49
CA ASP A 239 17.03 2.77 -8.96
C ASP A 239 16.77 2.78 -10.47
N VAL A 240 15.60 3.28 -10.86
CA VAL A 240 15.16 3.25 -12.26
C VAL A 240 15.72 4.40 -13.10
N ASP A 241 16.43 5.35 -12.49
CA ASP A 241 17.14 6.41 -13.23
C ASP A 241 18.52 5.91 -13.66
N THR A 242 19.18 5.12 -12.80
CA THR A 242 20.52 4.58 -13.01
C THR A 242 20.52 3.09 -13.36
N HIS A 243 19.33 2.49 -13.50
CA HIS A 243 19.12 1.07 -13.80
C HIS A 243 19.72 0.11 -12.76
N SER A 244 20.07 0.61 -11.57
CA SER A 244 20.89 -0.09 -10.59
C SER A 244 20.05 -0.88 -9.59
N LEU A 245 20.48 -2.10 -9.31
CA LEU A 245 19.90 -2.97 -8.29
C LEU A 245 20.79 -3.00 -7.04
N SER A 246 20.19 -3.04 -5.85
CA SER A 246 20.93 -3.28 -4.60
C SER A 246 20.11 -3.99 -3.54
N LEU A 247 20.79 -4.80 -2.72
CA LEU A 247 20.20 -5.50 -1.57
C LEU A 247 20.51 -4.76 -0.29
N SER A 248 19.52 -4.57 0.58
CA SER A 248 19.72 -3.97 1.90
C SER A 248 18.75 -4.53 2.93
N SER A 249 19.16 -4.52 4.20
CA SER A 249 18.29 -4.71 5.35
C SER A 249 17.99 -3.33 5.93
N GLN A 250 17.00 -2.63 5.37
CA GLN A 250 16.71 -1.24 5.73
C GLN A 250 16.05 -1.09 7.11
N SER A 251 15.26 -2.10 7.50
CA SER A 251 14.39 -2.06 8.67
C SER A 251 14.96 -2.71 9.93
N GLY A 252 16.16 -3.29 9.91
CA GLY A 252 16.55 -4.16 11.03
C GLY A 252 18.01 -4.55 11.17
N ALA A 253 18.18 -5.64 11.91
CA ALA A 253 19.45 -6.29 12.12
C ALA A 253 20.00 -6.85 10.79
N PRO A 254 21.32 -7.08 10.70
CA PRO A 254 21.89 -7.75 9.54
C PRO A 254 21.24 -9.13 9.30
N ILE A 255 20.86 -9.40 8.06
CA ILE A 255 20.26 -10.69 7.65
C ILE A 255 21.33 -11.47 6.89
N THR A 256 21.61 -12.70 7.33
CA THR A 256 22.55 -13.59 6.64
C THR A 256 21.78 -14.47 5.65
N ILE A 257 22.13 -14.35 4.38
CA ILE A 257 21.53 -15.11 3.28
C ILE A 257 22.52 -16.10 2.67
N THR A 258 22.01 -17.19 2.10
CA THR A 258 22.79 -18.21 1.38
C THR A 258 22.35 -18.33 -0.08
N GLY A 259 21.39 -17.54 -0.52
CA GLY A 259 20.95 -17.49 -1.92
C GLY A 259 19.94 -16.37 -2.12
N TYR A 260 19.77 -15.94 -3.37
CA TYR A 260 18.70 -15.02 -3.75
C TYR A 260 18.25 -15.25 -5.21
N SER A 261 17.02 -14.82 -5.49
CA SER A 261 16.42 -14.85 -6.82
C SER A 261 15.71 -13.52 -7.08
N ILE A 262 15.98 -12.94 -8.25
CA ILE A 262 15.27 -11.78 -8.78
C ILE A 262 14.59 -12.26 -10.06
N ALA A 263 13.27 -12.23 -10.09
CA ALA A 263 12.49 -12.60 -11.27
C ALA A 263 11.75 -11.39 -11.83
N SER A 264 11.51 -11.39 -13.14
CA SER A 264 10.70 -10.38 -13.82
C SER A 264 9.60 -11.05 -14.64
N SER A 265 8.35 -10.64 -14.43
CA SER A 265 7.21 -11.08 -15.24
C SER A 265 7.22 -10.50 -16.66
N ASN A 266 7.88 -9.37 -16.86
CA ASN A 266 7.90 -8.61 -18.11
C ASN A 266 9.23 -8.72 -18.87
N ALA A 267 10.18 -9.50 -18.33
CA ALA A 267 11.53 -9.62 -18.86
C ALA A 267 12.33 -8.30 -18.84
N ASP A 268 12.20 -7.54 -17.74
CA ASP A 268 12.81 -6.23 -17.55
C ASP A 268 14.25 -6.28 -16.97
N LEU A 269 14.91 -7.45 -16.93
CA LEU A 269 16.27 -7.57 -16.39
C LEU A 269 17.32 -7.47 -17.52
N ASP A 270 18.47 -6.88 -17.22
CA ASP A 270 19.64 -6.86 -18.10
C ASP A 270 20.77 -7.72 -17.49
N PRO A 271 20.96 -8.96 -17.97
CA PRO A 271 22.05 -9.82 -17.51
C PRO A 271 23.45 -9.24 -17.75
N SER A 272 23.63 -8.34 -18.71
CA SER A 272 24.94 -7.76 -19.02
C SER A 272 25.37 -6.67 -18.03
N GLY A 273 24.40 -5.99 -17.43
CA GLY A 273 24.61 -5.02 -16.35
C GLY A 273 24.67 -5.63 -14.95
N TRP A 274 24.39 -6.93 -14.82
CA TRP A 274 24.42 -7.64 -13.53
C TRP A 274 25.83 -7.87 -13.01
N SER A 275 26.12 -7.28 -11.85
CA SER A 275 27.32 -7.56 -11.06
C SER A 275 26.95 -8.58 -9.99
N SER A 276 26.95 -9.86 -10.35
CA SER A 276 26.71 -10.98 -9.43
C SER A 276 27.71 -11.00 -8.26
N LEU A 277 27.34 -11.55 -7.11
CA LEU A 277 28.23 -11.76 -5.97
C LEU A 277 29.44 -12.62 -6.36
N ALA A 278 29.23 -13.64 -7.20
CA ALA A 278 30.28 -14.46 -7.80
C ALA A 278 31.28 -13.60 -8.60
N SER A 279 30.80 -12.69 -9.45
CA SER A 279 31.66 -11.76 -10.22
C SER A 279 32.40 -10.74 -9.35
N GLN A 280 31.79 -10.37 -8.21
CA GLN A 280 32.38 -9.50 -7.20
C GLN A 280 33.41 -10.23 -6.28
N ALA A 281 33.78 -11.48 -6.64
CA ALA A 281 34.70 -12.33 -5.89
C ALA A 281 34.25 -12.62 -4.44
N ALA A 282 32.93 -12.68 -4.19
CA ALA A 282 32.41 -13.19 -2.93
C ALA A 282 32.72 -14.70 -2.86
N PRO A 283 33.58 -15.17 -1.92
CA PRO A 283 33.97 -16.57 -1.87
C PRO A 283 32.75 -17.48 -1.66
N GLY A 284 32.68 -18.55 -2.46
CA GLY A 284 31.64 -19.58 -2.31
C GLY A 284 30.27 -19.20 -2.86
N TRP A 285 30.13 -18.10 -3.61
CA TRP A 285 28.91 -17.77 -4.35
C TRP A 285 29.03 -18.19 -5.81
N ASP A 286 28.00 -18.85 -6.33
CA ASP A 286 27.91 -19.29 -7.72
C ASP A 286 26.60 -18.79 -8.33
N GLU A 287 26.68 -18.35 -9.59
CA GLU A 287 25.50 -18.05 -10.41
C GLU A 287 24.73 -19.34 -10.69
N VAL A 288 23.42 -19.33 -10.48
CA VAL A 288 22.55 -20.49 -10.69
C VAL A 288 21.70 -20.25 -11.93
N GLY A 289 21.66 -21.27 -12.80
CA GLY A 289 20.98 -21.15 -14.09
C GLY A 289 21.74 -20.28 -15.08
N THR A 290 21.08 -19.96 -16.19
CA THR A 290 21.61 -19.00 -17.17
C THR A 290 20.93 -17.65 -16.93
N PRO A 291 21.67 -16.60 -16.55
CA PRO A 291 21.11 -15.25 -16.38
C PRO A 291 20.32 -14.84 -17.63
N SER A 292 19.14 -14.28 -17.42
CA SER A 292 18.21 -13.92 -18.49
C SER A 292 17.43 -12.68 -18.12
N ALA A 293 16.75 -12.10 -19.10
CA ALA A 293 15.90 -10.93 -18.88
C ALA A 293 14.74 -11.19 -17.90
N SER A 294 14.40 -12.46 -17.64
CA SER A 294 13.33 -12.83 -16.72
C SER A 294 13.81 -13.31 -15.35
N ARG A 295 15.11 -13.58 -15.17
CA ARG A 295 15.62 -14.20 -13.94
C ARG A 295 17.13 -14.03 -13.75
N LEU A 296 17.53 -13.63 -12.55
CA LEU A 296 18.90 -13.55 -12.03
C LEU A 296 18.97 -14.26 -10.67
N GLU A 297 19.88 -15.21 -10.51
CA GLU A 297 19.92 -16.08 -9.32
C GLU A 297 21.34 -16.42 -8.90
N GLU A 298 21.59 -16.40 -7.60
CA GLU A 298 22.82 -16.93 -7.03
C GLU A 298 22.54 -17.76 -5.79
N LEU A 299 23.40 -18.76 -5.59
CA LEU A 299 23.40 -19.59 -4.40
C LEU A 299 24.83 -19.68 -3.88
N ALA A 300 24.98 -19.61 -2.58
CA ALA A 300 26.23 -19.99 -1.95
C ALA A 300 26.41 -21.51 -2.08
N GLY A 301 27.49 -21.94 -2.74
CA GLY A 301 27.78 -23.33 -3.03
C GLY A 301 27.89 -24.22 -1.77
N PRO A 302 27.69 -25.55 -1.90
CA PRO A 302 27.78 -26.47 -0.78
C PRO A 302 29.25 -26.83 -0.46
N THR A 303 30.01 -25.95 0.17
CA THR A 303 31.39 -26.27 0.60
C THR A 303 31.62 -26.12 2.09
N GLY A 304 31.17 -27.13 2.84
CA GLY A 304 31.72 -27.53 4.15
C GLY A 304 31.60 -26.54 5.34
N PRO A 305 31.70 -27.02 6.58
CA PRO A 305 31.25 -26.28 7.76
C PRO A 305 32.21 -25.20 8.31
N SER A 306 33.26 -24.77 7.57
CA SER A 306 34.33 -23.97 8.18
C SER A 306 34.87 -22.77 7.40
N SER A 307 34.22 -22.30 6.32
CA SER A 307 34.56 -20.98 5.75
C SER A 307 33.43 -20.40 4.88
N GLN A 308 32.55 -19.62 5.53
CA GLN A 308 31.60 -18.63 4.99
C GLN A 308 30.93 -18.92 3.64
N GLY A 309 29.79 -19.60 3.67
CA GLY A 309 28.83 -19.71 2.55
C GLY A 309 27.60 -18.82 2.71
N GLY A 310 27.72 -17.65 3.35
CA GLY A 310 26.58 -16.75 3.55
C GLY A 310 26.99 -15.28 3.47
N LEU A 311 26.16 -14.46 2.85
CA LEU A 311 26.31 -13.01 2.76
C LEU A 311 25.51 -12.37 3.90
N GLN A 312 26.18 -11.61 4.75
CA GLN A 312 25.51 -10.77 5.73
C GLN A 312 25.14 -9.44 5.07
N VAL A 313 23.85 -9.25 4.78
CA VAL A 313 23.31 -8.01 4.22
C VAL A 313 22.93 -7.07 5.36
N THR A 314 23.36 -5.82 5.28
CA THR A 314 23.16 -4.79 6.31
C THR A 314 22.33 -3.64 5.74
N SER A 315 22.18 -2.56 6.50
CA SER A 315 21.56 -1.32 5.99
C SER A 315 22.41 -0.61 4.94
N THR A 316 23.73 -0.87 4.87
CA THR A 316 24.56 -0.41 3.74
C THR A 316 24.21 -1.23 2.50
N PRO A 317 23.70 -0.61 1.42
CA PRO A 317 23.27 -1.35 0.23
C PRO A 317 24.42 -2.12 -0.42
N ARG A 318 24.16 -3.39 -0.76
CA ARG A 318 25.04 -4.21 -1.58
C ARG A 318 24.58 -4.10 -3.03
N GLY A 319 25.34 -3.37 -3.85
CA GLY A 319 25.06 -3.23 -5.28
C GLY A 319 25.17 -4.55 -6.05
N LEU A 320 24.22 -4.76 -6.96
CA LEU A 320 24.15 -5.88 -7.91
C LEU A 320 24.32 -5.39 -9.37
N GLY A 321 24.77 -4.15 -9.57
CA GLY A 321 25.00 -3.57 -10.90
C GLY A 321 23.74 -2.99 -11.55
N ALA A 322 23.90 -2.49 -12.77
CA ALA A 322 22.85 -1.85 -13.58
C ALA A 322 21.99 -2.91 -14.31
N ALA A 323 21.31 -3.76 -13.54
CA ALA A 323 20.65 -4.96 -14.06
C ALA A 323 19.14 -4.80 -14.31
N TYR A 324 18.60 -3.58 -14.20
CA TYR A 324 17.22 -3.29 -14.59
C TYR A 324 17.19 -2.66 -15.99
N GLY A 325 16.63 -3.35 -16.97
CA GLY A 325 16.71 -2.99 -18.38
C GLY A 325 15.50 -2.28 -18.96
N ALA A 326 14.50 -1.90 -18.14
CA ALA A 326 13.33 -1.18 -18.66
C ALA A 326 13.65 0.30 -18.90
N ASP A 327 13.45 0.73 -20.14
CA ASP A 327 13.39 2.15 -20.49
C ASP A 327 11.95 2.64 -20.38
N LEU A 328 11.73 3.73 -19.66
CA LEU A 328 10.40 4.20 -19.31
C LEU A 328 10.11 5.56 -19.98
N PRO A 329 9.27 5.63 -21.03
CA PRO A 329 8.79 6.89 -21.58
C PRO A 329 8.03 7.72 -20.52
N PHE A 330 8.12 9.05 -20.58
CA PHE A 330 7.36 9.93 -19.69
C PHE A 330 5.88 9.54 -19.66
N LEU A 331 5.25 9.62 -18.48
CA LEU A 331 3.92 9.09 -18.11
C LEU A 331 3.85 7.58 -17.86
N THR A 332 4.96 6.85 -17.97
CA THR A 332 5.00 5.41 -17.71
C THR A 332 5.87 5.12 -16.49
N ALA A 333 5.24 4.86 -15.34
CA ALA A 333 5.93 4.38 -14.15
C ALA A 333 6.37 2.92 -14.31
N PRO A 334 7.39 2.43 -13.59
CA PRO A 334 7.71 1.01 -13.57
C PRO A 334 6.50 0.21 -13.08
N THR A 335 6.19 -0.87 -13.78
CA THR A 335 5.25 -1.87 -13.26
C THR A 335 5.91 -2.63 -12.11
N GLU A 336 5.14 -3.10 -11.12
CA GLU A 336 5.58 -4.06 -10.10
C GLU A 336 5.83 -5.46 -10.71
N SER A 337 6.73 -5.53 -11.69
CA SER A 337 7.03 -6.72 -12.47
C SER A 337 8.11 -7.58 -11.85
N LEU A 338 8.90 -7.00 -10.92
CA LEU A 338 9.96 -7.72 -10.24
C LEU A 338 9.45 -8.38 -8.96
N SER A 339 9.88 -9.61 -8.73
CA SER A 339 9.77 -10.30 -7.45
C SER A 339 11.17 -10.65 -6.93
N PHE A 340 11.32 -10.60 -5.61
CA PHE A 340 12.60 -10.84 -4.95
C PHE A 340 12.41 -11.86 -3.82
N GLU A 341 13.20 -12.93 -3.87
CA GLU A 341 13.22 -13.99 -2.85
C GLU A 341 14.66 -14.21 -2.38
N TYR A 342 14.83 -14.61 -1.13
CA TYR A 342 16.14 -14.99 -0.59
C TYR A 342 16.06 -16.20 0.33
N VAL A 343 17.18 -16.90 0.47
CA VAL A 343 17.32 -18.04 1.37
C VAL A 343 18.11 -17.61 2.59
N THR A 344 17.55 -17.79 3.78
CA THR A 344 18.23 -17.47 5.05
C THR A 344 19.32 -18.50 5.37
N SER A 345 20.19 -18.18 6.33
CA SER A 345 21.20 -19.13 6.84
C SER A 345 20.64 -20.45 7.41
N THR A 346 19.34 -20.51 7.73
CA THR A 346 18.66 -21.74 8.17
C THR A 346 18.06 -22.55 7.01
N GLY A 347 18.14 -22.04 5.77
CA GLY A 347 17.58 -22.67 4.58
C GLY A 347 16.11 -22.31 4.31
N GLU A 348 15.57 -21.32 5.01
CA GLU A 348 14.20 -20.83 4.79
C GLU A 348 14.15 -19.92 3.56
N LEU A 349 13.17 -20.12 2.68
CA LEU A 349 12.88 -19.22 1.56
C LEU A 349 11.95 -18.11 2.05
N VAL A 350 12.34 -16.87 1.84
CA VAL A 350 11.62 -15.68 2.31
C VAL A 350 11.41 -14.72 1.14
N ASP A 351 10.18 -14.24 1.00
CA ASP A 351 9.84 -13.14 0.10
C ASP A 351 10.44 -11.84 0.65
N GLY A 352 11.26 -11.18 -0.15
CA GLY A 352 11.72 -9.82 0.12
C GLY A 352 10.77 -8.79 -0.50
N VAL A 353 11.07 -7.52 -0.24
CA VAL A 353 10.35 -6.38 -0.80
C VAL A 353 11.13 -5.83 -1.99
N VAL A 354 10.43 -5.45 -3.06
CA VAL A 354 11.01 -4.65 -4.15
C VAL A 354 10.58 -3.20 -3.99
N GLU A 355 11.53 -2.29 -4.03
CA GLU A 355 11.28 -0.85 -3.91
C GLU A 355 11.88 -0.10 -5.10
N TYR A 356 11.03 0.56 -5.88
CA TYR A 356 11.44 1.39 -7.01
C TYR A 356 11.73 2.82 -6.53
N THR A 357 12.89 3.34 -6.91
CA THR A 357 13.43 4.63 -6.48
C THR A 357 13.97 5.42 -7.67
N GLY A 358 14.24 6.70 -7.46
CA GLY A 358 14.57 7.64 -8.53
C GLY A 358 13.37 8.46 -9.00
N LEU A 359 13.60 9.38 -9.92
CA LEU A 359 12.56 10.21 -10.54
C LEU A 359 11.61 9.34 -11.37
N ASN A 360 12.17 8.46 -12.21
CA ASN A 360 11.37 7.58 -13.07
C ASN A 360 10.54 6.55 -12.30
N ALA A 361 10.67 6.42 -10.98
CA ALA A 361 9.74 5.62 -10.17
C ALA A 361 8.31 6.19 -10.19
N VAL A 362 8.17 7.49 -10.46
CA VAL A 362 6.89 8.14 -10.75
C VAL A 362 6.78 8.44 -12.25
N ASN A 363 7.87 8.90 -12.87
CA ASN A 363 7.97 9.23 -14.30
C ASN A 363 6.83 10.13 -14.82
N ASN A 364 6.43 11.13 -14.03
CA ASN A 364 5.28 11.98 -14.33
C ASN A 364 5.46 13.37 -13.66
N LEU A 365 4.59 14.33 -13.98
CA LEU A 365 4.39 15.51 -13.15
C LEU A 365 3.74 15.07 -11.83
N LEU A 366 4.42 15.35 -10.72
CA LEU A 366 4.06 14.91 -9.38
C LEU A 366 3.67 16.11 -8.52
N LEU A 367 2.48 16.08 -7.94
CA LEU A 367 2.12 16.92 -6.80
C LEU A 367 2.30 16.12 -5.52
N THR A 368 3.27 16.51 -4.69
CA THR A 368 3.41 15.97 -3.33
C THR A 368 2.73 16.91 -2.35
N VAL A 369 1.93 16.37 -1.44
CA VAL A 369 1.20 17.12 -0.40
C VAL A 369 1.56 16.54 0.95
N ASP A 370 2.03 17.37 1.87
CA ASP A 370 2.21 16.98 3.26
C ASP A 370 0.83 16.91 3.95
N PRO A 371 0.37 15.72 4.37
CA PRO A 371 -0.95 15.58 4.96
C PRO A 371 -1.05 16.18 6.37
N ALA A 372 0.08 16.47 7.03
CA ALA A 372 0.11 17.06 8.37
C ALA A 372 0.07 18.60 8.33
N THR A 373 0.73 19.22 7.35
CA THR A 373 0.82 20.70 7.24
C THR A 373 -0.06 21.27 6.14
N GLY A 374 -0.29 20.51 5.06
CA GLY A 374 -0.90 20.99 3.83
C GLY A 374 0.10 21.60 2.84
N GLU A 375 1.39 21.71 3.23
CA GLU A 375 2.48 22.14 2.33
C GLU A 375 2.53 21.24 1.11
N SER A 376 2.84 21.80 -0.05
CA SER A 376 2.85 21.03 -1.29
C SER A 376 3.95 21.44 -2.26
N GLU A 377 4.35 20.51 -3.12
CA GLU A 377 5.39 20.67 -4.13
C GLU A 377 4.91 20.08 -5.47
N LEU A 378 4.99 20.87 -6.54
CA LEU A 378 4.81 20.40 -7.91
C LEU A 378 6.19 20.15 -8.53
N LYS A 379 6.42 18.94 -9.03
CA LYS A 379 7.74 18.50 -9.48
C LYS A 379 7.67 17.71 -10.79
N ASN A 380 8.61 17.96 -11.69
CA ASN A 380 8.90 17.02 -12.78
C ASN A 380 9.64 15.80 -12.20
N SER A 381 8.91 14.73 -11.88
CA SER A 381 9.47 13.47 -11.39
C SER A 381 9.78 12.54 -12.56
N SER A 382 10.55 13.00 -13.53
CA SER A 382 11.10 12.17 -14.61
C SER A 382 12.53 12.60 -14.94
N THR A 383 13.25 11.77 -15.68
CA THR A 383 14.56 12.13 -16.25
C THR A 383 14.46 12.93 -17.56
N THR A 384 13.24 13.21 -18.03
CA THR A 384 12.98 13.93 -19.28
C THR A 384 12.65 15.40 -18.99
N THR A 385 13.21 16.32 -19.78
CA THR A 385 12.76 17.73 -19.73
C THR A 385 11.38 17.81 -20.37
N ILE A 386 10.39 18.34 -19.65
CA ILE A 386 9.02 18.48 -20.15
C ILE A 386 8.67 19.95 -20.35
N ALA A 387 7.77 20.22 -21.28
CA ALA A 387 7.20 21.56 -21.47
C ALA A 387 5.68 21.48 -21.25
N ILE A 388 5.14 22.32 -20.36
CA ILE A 388 3.71 22.36 -20.08
C ILE A 388 3.12 23.75 -20.37
N ARG A 389 1.83 23.77 -20.70
CA ARG A 389 1.04 24.98 -20.94
C ARG A 389 0.07 25.32 -19.84
N GLY A 390 0.11 24.59 -18.74
CA GLY A 390 -0.77 24.81 -17.60
C GLY A 390 -1.04 23.53 -16.85
N TYR A 391 -1.61 23.70 -15.67
CA TYR A 391 -2.03 22.61 -14.82
C TYR A 391 -3.33 22.96 -14.11
N THR A 392 -4.02 21.94 -13.62
CA THR A 392 -5.19 22.05 -12.75
C THR A 392 -5.05 21.04 -11.64
N ILE A 393 -5.15 21.51 -10.41
CA ILE A 393 -5.31 20.71 -9.20
C ILE A 393 -6.79 20.75 -8.86
N SER A 394 -7.44 19.60 -8.73
CA SER A 394 -8.87 19.45 -8.43
C SER A 394 -9.07 18.81 -7.06
N SER A 395 -10.18 19.11 -6.38
CA SER A 395 -10.63 18.45 -5.14
C SER A 395 -12.15 18.34 -5.14
N PRO A 396 -12.72 17.15 -5.37
CA PRO A 396 -14.16 16.93 -5.27
C PRO A 396 -14.75 17.32 -3.91
N GLY A 397 -14.01 17.09 -2.83
CA GLY A 397 -14.37 17.34 -1.43
C GLY A 397 -14.13 18.77 -0.94
N GLY A 398 -13.61 19.65 -1.80
CA GLY A 398 -13.40 21.05 -1.45
C GLY A 398 -12.21 21.30 -0.52
N GLY A 399 -11.12 20.56 -0.71
CA GLY A 399 -9.91 20.57 0.12
C GLY A 399 -8.87 21.64 -0.20
N LEU A 400 -9.07 22.47 -1.21
CA LEU A 400 -8.07 23.45 -1.66
C LEU A 400 -8.24 24.81 -0.96
N LYS A 401 -7.13 25.51 -0.72
CA LYS A 401 -7.09 26.86 -0.16
C LYS A 401 -6.64 27.88 -1.23
N PRO A 402 -7.57 28.59 -1.90
CA PRO A 402 -7.25 29.47 -3.03
C PRO A 402 -6.71 30.85 -2.63
N SER A 403 -6.60 31.17 -1.34
CA SER A 403 -6.14 32.50 -0.90
C SER A 403 -4.64 32.68 -1.21
N ASN A 404 -4.23 33.86 -1.66
CA ASN A 404 -2.79 34.18 -1.81
C ASN A 404 -2.05 33.95 -0.48
N GLY A 405 -0.95 33.22 -0.56
CA GLY A 405 -0.15 32.80 0.59
C GLY A 405 -0.47 31.40 1.11
N ASP A 406 -1.70 30.91 0.94
CA ASP A 406 -2.01 29.48 1.13
C ASP A 406 -1.64 28.72 -0.16
N TRP A 407 -2.14 29.18 -1.31
CA TRP A 407 -1.65 28.75 -2.62
C TRP A 407 -0.55 29.72 -3.08
N ASN A 408 0.67 29.21 -3.22
CA ASN A 408 1.81 29.94 -3.76
C ASN A 408 1.92 29.63 -5.27
N SER A 409 1.09 30.29 -6.08
CA SER A 409 1.03 30.08 -7.53
C SER A 409 2.38 30.37 -8.21
N LEU A 410 2.60 29.83 -9.40
CA LEU A 410 3.78 30.15 -10.20
C LEU A 410 3.80 31.64 -10.58
N GLN A 411 2.62 32.24 -10.81
CA GLN A 411 2.50 33.68 -11.00
C GLN A 411 2.95 34.47 -9.75
N ASP A 412 2.57 34.05 -8.54
CA ASP A 412 3.02 34.66 -7.27
C ASP A 412 4.53 34.51 -7.05
N GLN A 413 5.11 33.42 -7.58
CA GLN A 413 6.55 33.17 -7.62
C GLN A 413 7.29 33.94 -8.73
N ALA A 414 6.58 34.79 -9.49
CA ALA A 414 7.09 35.57 -10.61
C ALA A 414 7.67 34.71 -11.74
N VAL A 415 7.15 33.50 -11.94
CA VAL A 415 7.45 32.68 -13.13
C VAL A 415 6.86 33.38 -14.36
N SER A 416 7.71 33.67 -15.34
CA SER A 416 7.33 34.48 -16.50
C SER A 416 6.33 33.76 -17.39
N GLY A 417 5.28 34.47 -17.82
CA GLY A 417 4.33 33.99 -18.82
C GLY A 417 3.32 32.97 -18.29
N VAL A 418 3.15 32.86 -16.96
CA VAL A 418 2.12 32.05 -16.32
C VAL A 418 1.02 32.97 -15.80
N ASP A 419 -0.22 32.65 -16.13
CA ASP A 419 -1.42 33.36 -15.70
C ASP A 419 -2.24 32.47 -14.75
N GLU A 420 -2.49 32.99 -13.55
CA GLU A 420 -3.31 32.38 -12.51
C GLU A 420 -4.81 32.51 -12.84
N ALA A 421 -5.54 31.39 -12.74
CA ALA A 421 -6.99 31.40 -12.86
C ALA A 421 -7.67 31.76 -11.52
N ASN A 422 -8.95 32.13 -11.57
CA ASN A 422 -9.75 32.30 -10.36
C ASN A 422 -9.95 30.94 -9.66
N GLY A 423 -9.13 30.68 -8.64
CA GLY A 423 -9.19 29.45 -7.84
C GLY A 423 -10.45 29.35 -6.97
N SER A 424 -10.75 28.12 -6.57
CA SER A 424 -11.79 27.80 -5.59
C SER A 424 -11.32 26.67 -4.67
N SER A 425 -12.12 26.30 -3.67
CA SER A 425 -11.83 25.13 -2.85
C SER A 425 -11.86 23.81 -3.64
N ASN A 426 -12.42 23.81 -4.85
CA ASN A 426 -12.55 22.62 -5.69
C ASN A 426 -11.56 22.54 -6.85
N PHE A 427 -10.93 23.65 -7.22
CA PHE A 427 -9.90 23.65 -8.25
C PHE A 427 -8.97 24.87 -8.13
N LEU A 428 -7.69 24.64 -8.41
CA LEU A 428 -6.65 25.67 -8.60
C LEU A 428 -6.00 25.41 -9.97
N SER A 429 -5.85 26.44 -10.79
CA SER A 429 -5.33 26.28 -12.16
C SER A 429 -4.44 27.44 -12.56
N GLU A 430 -3.39 27.15 -13.32
CA GLU A 430 -2.59 28.15 -14.01
C GLU A 430 -2.44 27.77 -15.49
N LEU A 431 -2.37 28.77 -16.36
CA LEU A 431 -2.22 28.62 -17.80
C LEU A 431 -1.01 29.41 -18.29
N VAL A 432 -0.29 28.86 -19.27
CA VAL A 432 0.73 29.56 -20.05
C VAL A 432 0.08 29.98 -21.38
N PRO A 433 -0.40 31.23 -21.52
CA PRO A 433 -1.13 31.67 -22.70
C PRO A 433 -0.25 31.82 -23.93
N ASP A 434 1.05 32.07 -23.77
CA ASP A 434 1.99 32.16 -24.88
C ASP A 434 2.34 30.77 -25.42
N VAL A 435 1.82 30.47 -26.60
CA VAL A 435 2.02 29.18 -27.26
C VAL A 435 3.47 28.95 -27.66
N ASP A 436 4.23 30.02 -27.91
CA ASP A 436 5.62 29.93 -28.37
C ASP A 436 6.62 29.87 -27.20
N ASN A 437 6.16 30.09 -25.97
CA ASN A 437 6.99 30.10 -24.76
C ASN A 437 6.35 29.29 -23.61
N PRO A 438 6.32 27.95 -23.71
CA PRO A 438 5.77 27.10 -22.66
C PRO A 438 6.61 27.09 -21.39
N LEU A 439 6.03 26.64 -20.28
CA LEU A 439 6.78 26.40 -19.03
C LEU A 439 7.61 25.12 -19.18
N VAL A 440 8.93 25.28 -19.25
CA VAL A 440 9.88 24.17 -19.34
C VAL A 440 10.31 23.74 -17.94
N LEU A 441 10.22 22.45 -17.64
CA LEU A 441 10.61 21.84 -16.37
C LEU A 441 11.72 20.83 -16.62
N SER A 442 12.91 21.11 -16.09
CA SER A 442 14.06 20.20 -16.13
C SER A 442 13.82 18.97 -15.26
N PRO A 443 14.56 17.86 -15.44
CA PRO A 443 14.47 16.70 -14.58
C PRO A 443 14.63 17.05 -13.09
N GLY A 444 13.64 16.69 -12.29
CA GLY A 444 13.62 16.97 -10.85
C GLY A 444 13.35 18.43 -10.47
N GLU A 445 13.15 19.35 -11.43
CA GLU A 445 12.76 20.73 -11.16
C GLU A 445 11.42 20.76 -10.42
N SER A 446 11.34 21.57 -9.37
CA SER A 446 10.16 21.67 -8.53
C SER A 446 9.84 23.10 -8.12
N TYR A 447 8.56 23.31 -7.81
CA TYR A 447 8.00 24.57 -7.32
C TYR A 447 7.22 24.28 -6.04
N SER A 448 7.43 25.10 -5.00
CA SER A 448 6.60 25.04 -3.80
C SER A 448 5.25 25.65 -4.10
N MET A 449 4.18 24.92 -3.80
CA MET A 449 2.79 25.32 -4.04
C MET A 449 2.13 25.91 -2.78
N GLY A 450 2.88 26.08 -1.68
CA GLY A 450 2.38 26.58 -0.39
C GLY A 450 1.55 25.56 0.39
N ASP A 451 0.82 26.03 1.40
CA ASP A 451 -0.10 25.27 2.26
C ASP A 451 -1.46 25.00 1.58
N LEU A 452 -1.43 24.60 0.31
CA LEU A 452 -2.61 24.58 -0.57
C LEU A 452 -3.73 23.64 -0.10
N PHE A 453 -3.43 22.65 0.75
CA PHE A 453 -4.38 21.64 1.18
C PHE A 453 -4.90 21.88 2.61
N ASP A 454 -6.22 21.76 2.80
CA ASP A 454 -6.87 21.72 4.11
C ASP A 454 -6.78 20.30 4.68
N THR A 455 -5.88 20.12 5.66
CA THR A 455 -5.60 18.83 6.30
C THR A 455 -6.79 18.24 7.07
N THR A 456 -7.88 19.00 7.24
CA THR A 456 -9.14 18.50 7.81
C THR A 456 -10.06 17.83 6.77
N LYS A 457 -9.68 17.86 5.49
CA LYS A 457 -10.48 17.36 4.36
C LYS A 457 -9.97 16.02 3.86
N ALA A 458 -10.80 15.37 3.03
CA ALA A 458 -10.44 14.10 2.40
C ALA A 458 -9.25 14.29 1.44
N GLN A 459 -8.34 13.33 1.44
CA GLN A 459 -7.19 13.27 0.54
C GLN A 459 -7.64 12.86 -0.87
N ASP A 460 -8.27 13.79 -1.59
CA ASP A 460 -8.96 13.54 -2.86
C ASP A 460 -8.47 14.39 -4.02
N LEU A 461 -7.29 15.00 -3.88
CA LEU A 461 -6.71 15.83 -4.93
C LEU A 461 -6.42 15.02 -6.21
N GLY A 462 -6.72 15.62 -7.36
CA GLY A 462 -6.30 15.16 -8.68
C GLY A 462 -5.47 16.22 -9.39
N LEU A 463 -4.50 15.80 -10.20
CA LEU A 463 -3.64 16.69 -11.00
C LEU A 463 -3.85 16.40 -12.48
N GLU A 464 -4.11 17.43 -13.27
CA GLU A 464 -4.12 17.40 -14.73
C GLU A 464 -3.21 18.50 -15.26
N PHE A 465 -2.59 18.29 -16.42
CA PHE A 465 -1.76 19.31 -17.04
C PHE A 465 -1.84 19.27 -18.55
N ILE A 466 -1.40 20.35 -19.20
CA ILE A 466 -1.34 20.44 -20.66
C ILE A 466 0.09 20.23 -21.08
N LEU A 467 0.41 19.05 -21.62
CA LEU A 467 1.75 18.77 -22.13
C LEU A 467 1.91 19.38 -23.53
N VAL A 468 2.98 20.14 -23.75
CA VAL A 468 3.36 20.63 -25.07
C VAL A 468 4.14 19.55 -25.79
N GLY A 469 3.73 19.23 -27.01
CA GLY A 469 4.40 18.22 -27.82
C GLY A 469 4.16 16.78 -27.35
N GLY A 470 3.12 16.51 -26.55
CA GLY A 470 2.49 15.19 -26.45
C GLY A 470 3.40 13.97 -26.31
N GLY A 471 4.51 14.10 -25.58
CA GLY A 471 5.52 13.06 -25.35
C GLY A 471 6.50 12.98 -26.51
N ALA A 472 7.74 13.43 -26.28
CA ALA A 472 8.86 13.05 -27.13
C ALA A 472 8.92 11.51 -27.09
N VAL A 473 8.45 10.87 -28.16
CA VAL A 473 8.61 9.43 -28.31
C VAL A 473 10.08 9.21 -28.59
N ALA A 474 10.71 8.30 -27.86
CA ALA A 474 12.12 8.05 -28.05
C ALA A 474 12.34 7.63 -29.51
N GLY A 475 13.16 8.37 -30.26
CA GLY A 475 13.35 8.15 -31.69
C GLY A 475 12.53 9.05 -32.62
N ASP A 476 11.62 9.89 -32.10
CA ASP A 476 10.99 11.01 -32.82
C ASP A 476 11.98 12.18 -32.88
N PHE A 477 12.88 12.11 -33.85
CA PHE A 477 13.98 13.06 -34.00
C PHE A 477 13.57 14.32 -34.73
N ASN A 478 12.42 14.33 -35.41
CA ASN A 478 11.87 15.50 -36.07
C ASN A 478 10.79 16.22 -35.21
N GLU A 479 10.45 15.65 -34.05
CA GLU A 479 9.51 16.16 -33.04
C GLU A 479 8.09 16.36 -33.59
N ASP A 480 7.68 15.53 -34.57
CA ASP A 480 6.34 15.61 -35.16
C ASP A 480 5.30 14.75 -34.43
N GLY A 481 5.72 14.04 -33.38
CA GLY A 481 4.91 13.17 -32.56
C GLY A 481 4.73 11.77 -33.15
N ILE A 482 5.46 11.40 -34.20
CA ILE A 482 5.39 10.09 -34.84
C ILE A 482 6.80 9.62 -35.14
N VAL A 483 7.20 8.45 -34.60
CA VAL A 483 8.46 7.83 -34.98
C VAL A 483 8.30 7.14 -36.32
N ASP A 484 8.69 7.78 -37.42
CA ASP A 484 8.62 7.23 -38.76
C ASP A 484 9.91 7.37 -39.56
N ALA A 485 9.83 7.24 -40.89
CA ALA A 485 10.99 7.30 -41.76
C ALA A 485 11.62 8.71 -41.85
N ALA A 486 10.88 9.77 -41.49
CA ALA A 486 11.37 11.14 -41.44
C ALA A 486 12.40 11.31 -40.32
N ASP A 487 12.21 10.69 -39.16
CA ASP A 487 13.16 10.74 -38.05
C ASP A 487 14.51 10.12 -38.39
N TYR A 488 14.48 9.01 -39.12
CA TYR A 488 15.70 8.39 -39.63
C TYR A 488 16.54 9.37 -40.44
N THR A 489 15.90 10.24 -41.23
CA THR A 489 16.63 11.25 -42.00
C THR A 489 17.22 12.33 -41.12
N VAL A 490 16.52 12.74 -40.05
CA VAL A 490 17.06 13.70 -39.08
C VAL A 490 18.24 13.12 -38.29
N TRP A 491 18.13 11.87 -37.83
CA TRP A 491 19.23 11.15 -37.19
C TRP A 491 20.45 11.07 -38.09
N ARG A 492 20.25 10.60 -39.33
CA ARG A 492 21.35 10.37 -40.28
C ARG A 492 22.05 11.68 -40.62
N ASP A 493 21.30 12.75 -40.81
CA ASP A 493 21.84 14.05 -41.22
C ASP A 493 22.54 14.75 -40.04
N GLY A 494 22.17 14.43 -38.79
CA GLY A 494 22.84 14.87 -37.56
C GLY A 494 23.90 13.90 -37.00
N LEU A 495 24.19 12.77 -37.67
CA LEU A 495 25.08 11.72 -37.16
C LEU A 495 26.52 12.22 -37.01
N GLY A 496 27.08 12.07 -35.80
CA GLY A 496 28.42 12.52 -35.45
C GLY A 496 28.52 14.00 -35.05
N ALA A 497 27.40 14.72 -35.03
CA ALA A 497 27.30 16.10 -34.54
C ALA A 497 26.24 16.23 -33.44
N THR A 498 24.99 15.90 -33.76
CA THR A 498 23.83 15.95 -32.84
C THR A 498 23.48 14.56 -32.33
N TYR A 499 23.65 13.52 -33.14
CA TYR A 499 23.27 12.14 -32.81
C TYR A 499 24.46 11.18 -32.85
N ALA A 500 24.40 10.15 -32.00
CA ALA A 500 25.33 9.03 -31.95
C ALA A 500 24.83 7.84 -32.80
N ALA A 501 25.75 6.91 -33.10
CA ALA A 501 25.39 5.68 -33.81
C ALA A 501 24.46 4.77 -32.98
N SER A 502 24.47 4.88 -31.66
CA SER A 502 23.57 4.16 -30.74
C SER A 502 22.11 4.57 -30.90
N ASP A 503 21.85 5.85 -31.22
CA ASP A 503 20.50 6.43 -31.26
C ASP A 503 19.65 5.84 -32.40
N TYR A 504 20.31 5.18 -33.37
CA TYR A 504 19.63 4.36 -34.37
C TYR A 504 18.82 3.21 -33.73
N GLN A 505 19.32 2.60 -32.64
CA GLN A 505 18.59 1.52 -31.96
C GLN A 505 17.36 2.06 -31.23
N VAL A 506 17.43 3.31 -30.75
CA VAL A 506 16.29 4.02 -30.16
C VAL A 506 15.21 4.22 -31.24
N TRP A 507 15.52 4.90 -32.34
CA TRP A 507 14.57 5.04 -33.46
C TRP A 507 14.00 3.72 -33.96
N ARG A 508 14.85 2.70 -34.11
CA ARG A 508 14.42 1.37 -34.57
C ARG A 508 13.52 0.67 -33.55
N GLY A 509 13.78 0.84 -32.26
CA GLY A 509 12.99 0.24 -31.18
C GLY A 509 11.58 0.81 -31.11
N HIS A 510 11.44 2.09 -31.46
CA HIS A 510 10.20 2.84 -31.37
C HIS A 510 9.53 3.12 -32.73
N TYR A 511 10.02 2.53 -33.83
CA TYR A 511 9.49 2.79 -35.17
C TYR A 511 8.00 2.43 -35.28
N GLY A 512 7.18 3.41 -35.65
CA GLY A 512 5.73 3.32 -35.76
C GLY A 512 4.99 3.69 -34.48
N GLU A 513 5.68 4.07 -33.40
CA GLU A 513 5.06 4.66 -32.22
C GLU A 513 4.58 6.08 -32.54
N THR A 514 3.37 6.40 -32.09
CA THR A 514 2.79 7.73 -32.19
C THR A 514 2.66 8.29 -30.78
N GLY A 515 3.34 9.41 -30.51
CA GLY A 515 3.01 10.28 -29.41
C GLY A 515 1.61 10.83 -29.62
N GLY A 516 0.96 11.32 -28.56
CA GLY A 516 -0.34 11.95 -28.71
C GLY A 516 -0.19 13.16 -29.63
N GLY A 517 -0.53 13.01 -30.92
CA GLY A 517 -0.29 14.02 -31.95
C GLY A 517 -0.84 15.39 -31.55
N ALA A 518 -0.30 16.46 -32.14
CA ALA A 518 -0.46 17.90 -31.83
C ALA A 518 -1.90 18.43 -31.58
N GLY A 519 -2.57 17.88 -30.58
CA GLY A 519 -3.76 18.34 -29.89
C GLY A 519 -3.42 18.30 -28.41
N SER A 520 -3.85 19.32 -27.68
CA SER A 520 -3.71 19.39 -26.22
C SER A 520 -4.30 18.13 -25.59
N THR A 521 -3.46 17.15 -25.28
CA THR A 521 -3.82 16.08 -24.34
C THR A 521 -3.80 16.69 -22.95
N PHE A 522 -4.70 16.22 -22.08
CA PHE A 522 -4.66 16.52 -20.66
C PHE A 522 -4.21 15.27 -19.92
N PRO A 523 -2.88 14.96 -19.86
CA PRO A 523 -2.43 13.85 -19.05
C PRO A 523 -2.79 14.07 -17.58
N THR A 524 -3.10 12.98 -16.91
CA THR A 524 -3.25 12.96 -15.45
C THR A 524 -1.86 12.87 -14.83
N GLY A 525 -1.52 13.87 -14.02
CA GLY A 525 -0.35 13.82 -13.16
C GLY A 525 -0.57 12.93 -11.94
N VAL A 526 0.48 12.70 -11.18
CA VAL A 526 0.41 11.90 -9.95
C VAL A 526 0.23 12.84 -8.75
N VAL A 527 -0.66 12.48 -7.84
CA VAL A 527 -0.77 13.12 -6.52
C VAL A 527 -0.29 12.12 -5.47
N ARG A 528 0.60 12.55 -4.58
CA ARG A 528 1.10 11.74 -3.46
C ARG A 528 0.98 12.52 -2.16
N TYR A 529 0.39 11.91 -1.14
CA TYR A 529 0.43 12.45 0.22
C TYR A 529 1.63 11.85 0.94
N ALA A 530 2.61 12.70 1.28
CA ALA A 530 3.83 12.29 1.97
C ALA A 530 4.43 13.48 2.71
N SER A 531 5.14 13.22 3.81
CA SER A 531 5.82 14.29 4.56
C SER A 531 6.81 15.03 3.66
N LEU A 532 6.73 16.35 3.63
CA LEU A 532 7.70 17.19 2.95
C LEU A 532 8.68 17.77 3.97
N PRO A 533 10.00 17.77 3.69
CA PRO A 533 10.91 18.58 4.47
C PRO A 533 10.52 20.05 4.25
N SER A 534 10.18 20.77 5.32
CA SER A 534 9.68 22.16 5.26
C SER A 534 10.49 23.00 4.26
N LEU A 535 9.90 23.30 3.10
CA LEU A 535 10.57 24.06 2.05
C LEU A 535 10.60 25.51 2.51
N SER A 536 11.75 26.01 2.95
CA SER A 536 11.91 27.45 3.13
C SER A 536 11.67 28.11 1.76
N PRO A 537 10.80 29.14 1.64
CA PRO A 537 10.57 29.79 0.35
C PRO A 537 11.90 30.30 -0.19
N SER A 538 12.17 30.01 -1.47
CA SER A 538 13.32 30.56 -2.17
C SER A 538 13.22 32.08 -2.09
N ALA A 539 14.12 32.71 -1.32
CA ALA A 539 14.14 34.15 -1.21
C ALA A 539 14.46 34.74 -2.59
N ALA A 540 13.56 35.55 -3.14
CA ALA A 540 13.83 36.34 -4.33
C ALA A 540 15.19 37.04 -4.18
N PRO A 541 16.04 37.07 -5.24
CA PRO A 541 17.36 37.68 -5.13
C PRO A 541 17.21 39.13 -4.67
N ALA A 542 17.58 39.38 -3.41
CA ALA A 542 17.65 40.72 -2.88
C ALA A 542 18.58 41.53 -3.79
N PRO A 543 18.22 42.77 -4.20
CA PRO A 543 19.08 43.58 -5.05
C PRO A 543 20.47 43.65 -4.44
N GLU A 544 21.48 43.17 -5.17
CA GLU A 544 22.84 43.14 -4.65
C GLU A 544 23.27 44.56 -4.20
N PRO A 545 24.11 44.69 -3.16
CA PRO A 545 24.55 45.99 -2.64
C PRO A 545 25.09 46.96 -3.71
N GLY A 546 25.57 46.43 -4.85
CA GLY A 546 26.03 47.20 -5.99
C GLY A 546 24.94 48.04 -6.68
N ALA A 547 23.69 47.56 -6.77
CA ALA A 547 22.61 48.26 -7.44
C ALA A 547 22.16 49.52 -6.66
N VAL A 548 22.14 49.44 -5.32
CA VAL A 548 21.84 50.58 -4.45
C VAL A 548 22.98 51.61 -4.50
N MET A 549 24.23 51.16 -4.54
CA MET A 549 25.40 52.03 -4.70
C MET A 549 25.40 52.74 -6.06
N LEU A 550 25.02 52.05 -7.14
CA LEU A 550 24.90 52.66 -8.47
C LEU A 550 23.76 53.68 -8.55
N ALA A 551 22.61 53.38 -7.95
CA ALA A 551 21.49 54.32 -7.88
C ALA A 551 21.85 55.57 -7.06
N CYS A 552 22.53 55.40 -5.91
CA CYS A 552 23.02 56.53 -5.12
C CYS A 552 24.08 57.35 -5.86
N ALA A 553 25.01 56.69 -6.57
CA ALA A 553 26.02 57.36 -7.38
C ALA A 553 25.38 58.14 -8.55
N ALA A 554 24.34 57.59 -9.19
CA ALA A 554 23.60 58.26 -10.26
C ALA A 554 22.85 59.51 -9.75
N ILE A 555 22.24 59.43 -8.57
CA ILE A 555 21.56 60.57 -7.92
C ILE A 555 22.58 61.66 -7.56
N LEU A 556 23.74 61.30 -7.03
CA LEU A 556 24.81 62.24 -6.68
C LEU A 556 25.42 62.90 -7.94
N ALA A 557 25.62 62.14 -9.02
CA ALA A 557 26.08 62.66 -10.30
C ALA A 557 25.06 63.63 -10.92
N ALA A 558 23.77 63.32 -10.87
CA ALA A 558 22.70 64.21 -11.34
C ALA A 558 22.58 65.50 -10.51
N ALA A 559 22.81 65.41 -9.19
CA ALA A 559 22.83 66.59 -8.31
C ALA A 559 24.07 67.48 -8.55
N ALA A 560 25.22 66.89 -8.88
CA ALA A 560 26.44 67.62 -9.23
C ALA A 560 26.32 68.31 -10.60
N ALA A 561 25.73 67.64 -11.59
CA ALA A 561 25.51 68.20 -12.93
C ALA A 561 24.49 69.35 -12.96
N ARG A 562 23.62 69.48 -11.95
CA ARG A 562 22.70 70.62 -11.79
C ARG A 562 23.33 71.86 -11.15
N ARG A 563 24.58 71.79 -10.68
CA ARG A 563 25.29 72.90 -10.01
C ARG A 563 26.42 73.53 -10.85
N THR A 564 26.63 73.04 -12.06
CA THR A 564 27.44 73.69 -13.12
C THR A 564 26.52 74.33 -14.13
#